data_AF-A0A522BY65-F1
#
_entry.id   AF-A0A522BY65-F1
#
_cell.length_a   1.000
_cell.length_b   1.000
_cell.length_c   1.000
_cell.angle_alpha   90.00
_cell.angle_beta   90.00
_cell.angle_gamma   90.00
#
_symmetry.space_group_name_H-M   'P 1'
#
loop_
_entity.id
_entity.type
_entity.pdbx_description
1 polymer ?
#
loop_
_entity_poly.entity_id
_entity_poly.type
_entity_poly.pdbx_seq_one_letter_code
_entity_poly.pdbx_strand_id
1 'polypeptide(L)'
;MKTIKIGSRTIGEGRPCFIIAEIGVNHNGSMKIAKKLIDMAVEAGADCVKFQMRNLNALYKKDALEDTLREDLSVQYTISLLKKFHLSTEQMKELAEYSAQKGIMFLCTPWDKPSVDELEKIGVPAYKLASADMTNMDLLDYVVKTGKPIIISTGMSTIGEIEKTVELLKERKAEFVILHCNSTYPAPYKDINLRFMLELKKYGVPVGYSGHERGISVSEAAVSLGACVIERHFTLDRTMEGPDHAASLEFPGLQKLVRDIRNIELAMGSNHRWITQGERLNRENLSKSLVAADDIKKGDLITRGMVAVKSPGKGVSPQRINELTGKKSNRDIKKDDYFIESDLKDSAESFHKYDFKRKWGLIVRYHDIEEVIRKSSPDFLEFHLSYDDVDHDFKINSYGQGLVVHAPELFRNDNLLDLCSPDASKRKLSVKNLQKVIDVTHKLKKHFSVKDKVYIISHVGGFSIDEPVLAREKLYKNLEASLKELDEGDSEIIIENMPPFPWLFGGQRYHNVFVLPDEISDFCKKTGRKICFDTSHAVLACSHFKISLAEFTKKVKPYIAHLHIADG
;
A
#
# COMPACT_ATOMS: atom_id res chain seq x y z
N MET A 1 -16.10 -12.24 -14.86
CA MET A 1 -15.54 -12.86 -13.64
C MET A 1 -16.65 -12.97 -12.61
N LYS A 2 -16.82 -14.11 -11.92
CA LYS A 2 -17.93 -14.28 -10.97
C LYS A 2 -17.52 -13.82 -9.57
N THR A 3 -18.42 -13.12 -8.92
CA THR A 3 -18.37 -12.77 -7.51
C THR A 3 -19.66 -13.26 -6.84
N ILE A 4 -19.61 -13.53 -5.55
CA ILE A 4 -20.80 -13.80 -4.74
C ILE A 4 -20.89 -12.78 -3.59
N LYS A 5 -22.05 -12.68 -2.94
CA LYS A 5 -22.24 -11.81 -1.78
C LYS A 5 -22.51 -12.63 -0.53
N ILE A 6 -21.68 -12.49 0.50
CA ILE A 6 -21.92 -13.07 1.82
C ILE A 6 -22.09 -11.93 2.82
N GLY A 7 -23.28 -11.78 3.38
CA GLY A 7 -23.62 -10.63 4.23
C GLY A 7 -23.37 -9.30 3.49
N SER A 8 -22.49 -8.46 4.05
CA SER A 8 -22.07 -7.18 3.43
C SER A 8 -20.83 -7.30 2.53
N ARG A 9 -20.17 -8.46 2.47
CA ARG A 9 -18.94 -8.67 1.72
C ARG A 9 -19.21 -9.23 0.32
N THR A 10 -18.47 -8.72 -0.67
CA THR A 10 -18.42 -9.30 -2.01
C THR A 10 -17.14 -10.10 -2.15
N ILE A 11 -17.26 -11.40 -2.45
CA ILE A 11 -16.14 -12.35 -2.52
C ILE A 11 -15.92 -12.74 -3.97
N GLY A 12 -14.66 -12.71 -4.40
CA GLY A 12 -14.25 -13.11 -5.74
C GLY A 12 -13.04 -12.33 -6.24
N GLU A 13 -12.75 -12.50 -7.53
CA GLU A 13 -11.60 -11.87 -8.18
C GLU A 13 -11.67 -10.33 -8.12
N GLY A 14 -10.53 -9.68 -7.88
CA GLY A 14 -10.43 -8.21 -7.75
C GLY A 14 -11.02 -7.64 -6.46
N ARG A 15 -11.46 -8.49 -5.53
CA ARG A 15 -11.88 -8.09 -4.17
C ARG A 15 -10.83 -8.51 -3.15
N PRO A 16 -10.75 -7.82 -2.00
CA PRO A 16 -9.93 -8.28 -0.89
C PRO A 16 -10.31 -9.71 -0.50
N CYS A 17 -9.30 -10.53 -0.29
CA CYS A 17 -9.40 -11.91 0.17
C CYS A 17 -10.14 -11.94 1.51
N PHE A 18 -11.13 -12.82 1.60
CA PHE A 18 -11.97 -13.03 2.76
C PHE A 18 -11.32 -14.07 3.69
N ILE A 19 -10.96 -13.65 4.90
CA ILE A 19 -10.18 -14.46 5.84
C ILE A 19 -11.07 -15.02 6.93
N ILE A 20 -11.15 -16.34 7.00
CA ILE A 20 -11.95 -17.10 7.96
C ILE A 20 -11.03 -17.67 9.05
N ALA A 21 -11.22 -17.20 10.29
CA ALA A 21 -10.67 -17.82 11.48
C ALA A 21 -11.58 -18.99 11.90
N GLU A 22 -11.18 -20.21 11.54
CA GLU A 22 -11.93 -21.42 11.88
C GLU A 22 -11.68 -21.80 13.34
N ILE A 23 -12.63 -21.47 14.21
CA ILE A 23 -12.61 -21.91 15.60
C ILE A 23 -12.96 -23.40 15.67
N GLY A 24 -13.87 -23.88 14.81
CA GLY A 24 -14.23 -25.29 14.74
C GLY A 24 -14.68 -25.81 16.10
N VAL A 25 -13.91 -26.76 16.66
CA VAL A 25 -14.11 -27.32 18.02
C VAL A 25 -13.03 -26.90 19.02
N ASN A 26 -12.11 -25.99 18.66
CA ASN A 26 -11.00 -25.50 19.53
C ASN A 26 -11.46 -24.66 20.72
N HIS A 27 -12.77 -24.48 20.88
CA HIS A 27 -13.36 -23.93 22.10
C HIS A 27 -13.47 -24.97 23.23
N ASN A 28 -13.25 -26.27 22.94
CA ASN A 28 -13.26 -27.37 23.90
C ASN A 28 -14.55 -27.41 24.76
N GLY A 29 -15.70 -27.08 24.18
CA GLY A 29 -16.98 -26.98 24.91
C GLY A 29 -17.11 -25.76 25.86
N SER A 30 -16.16 -24.84 25.87
CA SER A 30 -16.15 -23.67 26.77
C SER A 30 -16.56 -22.38 26.06
N MET A 31 -17.68 -21.79 26.50
CA MET A 31 -18.14 -20.47 26.04
C MET A 31 -17.12 -19.36 26.31
N LYS A 32 -16.36 -19.46 27.40
CA LYS A 32 -15.30 -18.49 27.73
C LYS A 32 -14.17 -18.54 26.70
N ILE A 33 -13.75 -19.74 26.30
CA ILE A 33 -12.71 -19.93 25.29
C ILE A 33 -13.22 -19.46 23.93
N ALA A 34 -14.44 -19.84 23.55
CA ALA A 34 -15.07 -19.42 22.29
C ALA A 34 -15.11 -17.88 22.16
N LYS A 35 -15.60 -17.16 23.19
CA LYS A 35 -15.63 -15.68 23.17
C LYS A 35 -14.24 -15.08 23.09
N LYS A 36 -13.25 -15.64 23.79
CA LYS A 36 -11.86 -15.18 23.72
C LYS A 36 -11.27 -15.36 22.32
N LEU A 37 -11.54 -16.48 21.65
CA LEU A 37 -11.12 -16.72 20.27
C LEU A 37 -11.76 -15.71 19.30
N ILE A 38 -13.04 -15.37 19.51
CA ILE A 38 -13.71 -14.32 18.73
C ILE A 38 -13.02 -12.97 18.91
N ASP A 39 -12.73 -12.58 20.16
CA ASP A 39 -12.04 -11.31 20.46
C ASP A 39 -10.67 -11.23 19.77
N MET A 40 -9.88 -12.31 19.82
CA MET A 40 -8.56 -12.37 19.18
C MET A 40 -8.64 -12.39 17.65
N ALA A 41 -9.68 -13.01 17.07
CA ALA A 41 -9.90 -12.97 15.62
C ALA A 41 -10.24 -11.56 15.13
N VAL A 42 -11.05 -10.80 15.90
CA VAL A 42 -11.36 -9.39 15.64
C VAL A 42 -10.09 -8.55 15.72
N GLU A 43 -9.29 -8.71 16.77
CA GLU A 43 -8.03 -7.98 16.96
C GLU A 43 -7.01 -8.29 15.85
N ALA A 44 -6.98 -9.54 15.36
CA ALA A 44 -6.13 -9.92 14.24
C ALA A 44 -6.61 -9.35 12.89
N GLY A 45 -7.84 -8.83 12.80
CA GLY A 45 -8.43 -8.31 11.57
C GLY A 45 -9.01 -9.37 10.63
N ALA A 46 -9.39 -10.54 11.16
CA ALA A 46 -10.11 -11.55 10.38
C ALA A 46 -11.51 -11.05 9.97
N ASP A 47 -12.00 -11.51 8.82
CA ASP A 47 -13.32 -11.10 8.31
C ASP A 47 -14.47 -11.89 8.95
N CYS A 48 -14.16 -13.12 9.38
CA CYS A 48 -15.14 -14.09 9.82
C CYS A 48 -14.56 -15.01 10.89
N VAL A 49 -15.38 -15.32 11.89
CA VAL A 49 -15.18 -16.50 12.75
C VAL A 49 -16.09 -17.62 12.27
N LYS A 50 -15.59 -18.84 12.29
CA LYS A 50 -16.38 -20.01 11.89
C LYS A 50 -16.37 -21.11 12.94
N PHE A 51 -17.54 -21.69 13.16
CA PHE A 51 -17.79 -22.80 14.08
C PHE A 51 -18.33 -24.03 13.35
N GLN A 52 -18.55 -25.12 14.07
CA GLN A 52 -19.14 -26.35 13.54
C GLN A 52 -20.32 -26.79 14.40
N MET A 53 -21.43 -27.19 13.77
CA MET A 53 -22.64 -27.68 14.44
C MET A 53 -23.02 -29.05 13.91
N ARG A 54 -23.36 -29.95 14.82
CA ARG A 54 -23.65 -31.36 14.53
C ARG A 54 -24.77 -31.88 15.43
N ASN A 55 -25.67 -32.67 14.85
CA ASN A 55 -26.53 -33.59 15.56
C ASN A 55 -25.94 -35.00 15.44
N LEU A 56 -25.34 -35.50 16.53
CA LEU A 56 -24.61 -36.78 16.51
C LEU A 56 -25.48 -37.95 16.05
N ASN A 57 -26.76 -38.00 16.46
CA ASN A 57 -27.69 -39.07 16.09
C ASN A 57 -28.06 -39.06 14.60
N ALA A 58 -28.07 -37.88 13.98
CA ALA A 58 -28.29 -37.74 12.53
C ALA A 58 -27.01 -38.02 11.73
N LEU A 59 -25.85 -37.70 12.31
CA LEU A 59 -24.55 -37.78 11.63
C LEU A 59 -23.93 -39.18 11.66
N TYR A 60 -24.03 -39.89 12.78
CA TYR A 60 -23.44 -41.21 12.97
C TYR A 60 -24.50 -42.29 13.06
N LYS A 61 -24.16 -43.50 12.61
CA LYS A 61 -25.00 -44.68 12.81
C LYS A 61 -25.22 -44.91 14.30
N LYS A 62 -26.44 -45.30 14.67
CA LYS A 62 -26.83 -45.55 16.07
C LYS A 62 -25.84 -46.47 16.79
N ASP A 63 -25.49 -47.60 16.18
CA ASP A 63 -24.56 -48.57 16.76
C ASP A 63 -23.16 -47.98 17.04
N ALA A 64 -22.68 -47.08 16.16
CA ALA A 64 -21.41 -46.39 16.33
C ALA A 64 -21.41 -45.39 17.52
N LEU A 65 -22.58 -44.92 17.94
CA LEU A 65 -22.74 -44.02 19.09
C LEU A 65 -22.96 -44.75 20.41
N GLU A 66 -23.65 -45.90 20.35
CA GLU A 66 -24.03 -46.73 21.50
C GLU A 66 -22.90 -47.69 21.93
N ASP A 67 -22.16 -48.26 20.97
CA ASP A 67 -21.02 -49.16 21.21
C ASP A 67 -19.82 -48.75 20.35
N THR A 68 -19.16 -47.66 20.73
CA THR A 68 -17.97 -47.16 20.01
C THR A 68 -16.85 -48.20 19.94
N LEU A 69 -16.79 -49.19 20.85
CA LEU A 69 -15.70 -50.17 20.90
C LEU A 69 -15.62 -51.06 19.64
N ARG A 70 -16.70 -51.11 18.85
CA ARG A 70 -16.75 -51.84 17.57
C ARG A 70 -16.25 -51.02 16.38
N GLU A 71 -16.05 -49.73 16.55
CA GLU A 71 -15.54 -48.81 15.52
C GLU A 71 -14.01 -48.71 15.57
N ASP A 72 -13.41 -48.25 14.48
CA ASP A 72 -11.97 -47.96 14.45
C ASP A 72 -11.58 -46.88 15.47
N LEU A 73 -10.35 -46.96 15.99
CA LEU A 73 -9.84 -46.05 17.03
C LEU A 73 -10.00 -44.56 16.68
N SER A 74 -9.85 -44.20 15.41
CA SER A 74 -10.03 -42.82 14.93
C SER A 74 -11.47 -42.31 15.08
N VAL A 75 -12.46 -43.18 14.81
CA VAL A 75 -13.88 -42.88 14.96
C VAL A 75 -14.23 -42.78 16.45
N GLN A 76 -13.73 -43.71 17.28
CA GLN A 76 -13.90 -43.67 18.73
C GLN A 76 -13.38 -42.35 19.33
N TYR A 77 -12.14 -42.00 18.99
CA TYR A 77 -11.50 -40.76 19.41
C TYR A 77 -12.33 -39.54 19.00
N THR A 78 -12.74 -39.47 17.74
CA THR A 78 -13.53 -38.34 17.21
C THR A 78 -14.87 -38.19 17.93
N ILE A 79 -15.65 -39.28 18.04
CA ILE A 79 -16.97 -39.25 18.71
C ILE A 79 -16.81 -38.83 20.17
N SER A 80 -15.78 -39.31 20.87
CA SER A 80 -15.53 -38.96 22.27
C SER A 80 -15.30 -37.46 22.47
N LEU A 81 -14.50 -36.84 21.58
CA LEU A 81 -14.22 -35.41 21.63
C LEU A 81 -15.41 -34.57 21.21
N LEU A 82 -16.16 -35.00 20.19
CA LEU A 82 -17.38 -34.29 19.76
C LEU A 82 -18.44 -34.28 20.87
N LYS A 83 -18.62 -35.39 21.61
CA LYS A 83 -19.50 -35.43 22.79
C LYS A 83 -19.01 -34.47 23.88
N LYS A 84 -17.70 -34.41 24.12
CA LYS A 84 -17.07 -33.57 25.15
C LYS A 84 -17.12 -32.08 24.83
N PHE A 85 -16.95 -31.71 23.56
CA PHE A 85 -16.83 -30.31 23.14
C PHE A 85 -18.13 -29.72 22.57
N HIS A 86 -19.23 -30.46 22.66
CA HIS A 86 -20.53 -30.02 22.14
C HIS A 86 -20.99 -28.70 22.80
N LEU A 87 -21.42 -27.76 21.96
CA LEU A 87 -22.15 -26.57 22.37
C LEU A 87 -23.61 -26.70 21.93
N SER A 88 -24.53 -26.35 22.81
CA SER A 88 -25.97 -26.31 22.53
C SER A 88 -26.32 -25.24 21.50
N THR A 89 -27.51 -25.35 20.91
CA THR A 89 -28.05 -24.34 19.98
C THR A 89 -28.11 -22.95 20.62
N GLU A 90 -28.53 -22.86 21.89
CA GLU A 90 -28.62 -21.61 22.64
C GLU A 90 -27.25 -20.96 22.81
N GLN A 91 -26.23 -21.76 23.13
CA GLN A 91 -24.84 -21.29 23.22
C GLN A 91 -24.32 -20.82 21.85
N MET A 92 -24.62 -21.56 20.79
CA MET A 92 -24.23 -21.17 19.43
C MET A 92 -24.91 -19.87 18.98
N LYS A 93 -26.18 -19.67 19.35
CA LYS A 93 -26.90 -18.41 19.14
C LYS A 93 -26.25 -17.26 19.91
N GLU A 94 -25.88 -17.47 21.17
CA GLU A 94 -25.18 -16.47 21.98
C GLU A 94 -23.82 -16.08 21.37
N LEU A 95 -23.08 -17.03 20.78
CA LEU A 95 -21.82 -16.74 20.08
C LEU A 95 -22.03 -15.96 18.79
N ALA A 96 -23.10 -16.23 18.05
CA ALA A 96 -23.47 -15.45 16.87
C ALA A 96 -23.82 -14.00 17.24
N GLU A 97 -24.61 -13.81 18.30
CA GLU A 97 -24.95 -12.49 18.84
C GLU A 97 -23.70 -11.74 19.34
N TYR A 98 -22.81 -12.42 20.06
CA TYR A 98 -21.54 -11.85 20.52
C TYR A 98 -20.65 -11.44 19.34
N SER A 99 -20.57 -12.26 18.30
CA SER A 99 -19.81 -11.94 17.08
C SER A 99 -20.36 -10.68 16.38
N ALA A 100 -21.69 -10.57 16.29
CA ALA A 100 -22.35 -9.39 15.74
C ALA A 100 -22.05 -8.12 16.56
N GLN A 101 -22.06 -8.20 17.90
CA GLN A 101 -21.68 -7.09 18.78
C GLN A 101 -20.22 -6.65 18.57
N LYS A 102 -19.34 -7.59 18.26
CA LYS A 102 -17.92 -7.35 17.98
C LYS A 102 -17.64 -6.91 16.54
N GLY A 103 -18.66 -6.91 15.68
CA GLY A 103 -18.54 -6.49 14.28
C GLY A 103 -17.85 -7.52 13.38
N ILE A 104 -17.80 -8.79 13.75
CA ILE A 104 -17.23 -9.88 12.94
C ILE A 104 -18.32 -10.84 12.46
N MET A 105 -18.19 -11.32 11.23
CA MET A 105 -19.15 -12.25 10.66
C MET A 105 -19.07 -13.61 11.36
N PHE A 106 -20.24 -14.18 11.68
CA PHE A 106 -20.37 -15.53 12.20
C PHE A 106 -20.83 -16.48 11.09
N LEU A 107 -20.03 -17.50 10.80
CA LEU A 107 -20.42 -18.63 9.96
C LEU A 107 -20.38 -19.93 10.76
N CYS A 108 -21.08 -20.94 10.26
CA CYS A 108 -21.02 -22.27 10.84
C CYS A 108 -21.07 -23.33 9.75
N THR A 109 -20.39 -24.45 10.00
CA THR A 109 -20.48 -25.66 9.19
C THR A 109 -21.52 -26.61 9.80
N PRO A 110 -22.69 -26.80 9.16
CA PRO A 110 -23.60 -27.90 9.50
C PRO A 110 -23.06 -29.21 8.92
N TRP A 111 -23.14 -30.27 9.70
CA TRP A 111 -22.76 -31.63 9.25
C TRP A 111 -23.98 -32.49 8.90
N ASP A 112 -25.19 -31.98 9.14
CA ASP A 112 -26.44 -32.72 8.99
C ASP A 112 -27.63 -31.76 8.85
N LYS A 113 -28.77 -32.28 8.36
CA LYS A 113 -29.98 -31.50 8.10
C LYS A 113 -30.54 -30.81 9.37
N PRO A 114 -30.63 -31.49 10.54
CA PRO A 114 -31.04 -30.81 11.77
C PRO A 114 -30.16 -29.62 12.13
N SER A 115 -28.85 -29.72 11.92
CA SER A 115 -27.93 -28.59 12.14
C SER A 115 -28.19 -27.43 11.18
N VAL A 116 -28.61 -27.70 9.94
CA VAL A 116 -29.06 -26.64 9.00
C VAL A 116 -30.31 -25.95 9.55
N ASP A 117 -31.31 -26.71 10.04
CA ASP A 117 -32.53 -26.14 10.62
C ASP A 117 -32.25 -25.22 11.82
N GLU A 118 -31.35 -25.61 12.72
CA GLU A 118 -30.94 -24.77 13.85
C GLU A 118 -30.18 -23.51 13.40
N LEU A 119 -29.34 -23.62 12.37
CA LEU A 119 -28.61 -22.46 11.82
C LEU A 119 -29.52 -21.48 11.06
N GLU A 120 -30.62 -21.94 10.46
CA GLU A 120 -31.66 -21.06 9.93
C GLU A 120 -32.30 -20.21 11.02
N LYS A 121 -32.55 -20.78 12.20
CA LYS A 121 -33.07 -20.03 13.37
C LYS A 121 -32.05 -19.00 13.89
N ILE A 122 -30.75 -19.30 13.80
CA ILE A 122 -29.67 -18.37 14.16
C ILE A 122 -29.51 -17.26 13.11
N GLY A 123 -29.87 -17.53 11.84
CA GLY A 123 -29.81 -16.54 10.77
C GLY A 123 -28.42 -16.35 10.18
N VAL A 124 -27.62 -17.42 10.06
CA VAL A 124 -26.30 -17.33 9.44
C VAL A 124 -26.39 -16.83 7.99
N PRO A 125 -25.45 -15.98 7.52
CA PRO A 125 -25.54 -15.35 6.20
C PRO A 125 -25.10 -16.25 5.02
N ALA A 126 -24.40 -17.34 5.31
CA ALA A 126 -23.96 -18.35 4.35
C ALA A 126 -23.62 -19.65 5.09
N TYR A 127 -23.41 -20.72 4.33
CA TYR A 127 -23.00 -22.02 4.85
C TYR A 127 -21.59 -22.37 4.40
N LYS A 128 -20.78 -22.89 5.32
CA LYS A 128 -19.55 -23.61 4.96
C LYS A 128 -19.85 -25.11 4.98
N LEU A 129 -19.66 -25.80 3.87
CA LEU A 129 -19.75 -27.27 3.82
C LEU A 129 -18.37 -27.90 3.88
N ALA A 130 -18.23 -28.91 4.74
CA ALA A 130 -16.97 -29.61 4.98
C ALA A 130 -16.57 -30.44 3.76
N SER A 131 -15.29 -30.81 3.69
CA SER A 131 -14.79 -31.73 2.66
C SER A 131 -15.45 -33.11 2.71
N ALA A 132 -15.86 -33.57 3.90
CA ALA A 132 -16.59 -34.82 4.06
C ALA A 132 -17.98 -34.78 3.39
N ASP A 133 -18.57 -33.59 3.26
CA ASP A 133 -19.91 -33.40 2.70
C ASP A 133 -19.89 -33.02 1.22
N MET A 134 -18.71 -33.00 0.58
CA MET A 134 -18.58 -32.71 -0.85
C MET A 134 -19.40 -33.68 -1.70
N THR A 135 -19.45 -34.96 -1.31
CA THR A 135 -20.20 -36.00 -2.00
C THR A 135 -21.62 -36.19 -1.45
N ASN A 136 -22.00 -35.42 -0.43
CA ASN A 136 -23.29 -35.54 0.26
C ASN A 136 -24.37 -34.72 -0.48
N MET A 137 -24.78 -35.24 -1.65
CA MET A 137 -25.74 -34.56 -2.54
C MET A 137 -27.06 -34.22 -1.85
N ASP A 138 -27.50 -35.05 -0.91
CA ASP A 138 -28.73 -34.83 -0.15
C ASP A 138 -28.64 -33.63 0.80
N LEU A 139 -27.49 -33.44 1.47
CA LEU A 139 -27.26 -32.26 2.31
C LEU A 139 -27.05 -31.01 1.45
N LEU A 140 -26.34 -31.13 0.33
CA LEU A 140 -26.14 -30.05 -0.63
C LEU A 140 -27.49 -29.53 -1.15
N ASP A 141 -28.36 -30.39 -1.68
CA ASP A 141 -29.68 -29.99 -2.17
C ASP A 141 -30.56 -29.41 -1.05
N TYR A 142 -30.38 -29.86 0.19
CA TYR A 142 -31.06 -29.31 1.36
C TYR A 142 -30.61 -27.87 1.68
N VAL A 143 -29.29 -27.64 1.72
CA VAL A 143 -28.71 -26.31 1.97
C VAL A 143 -29.03 -25.34 0.84
N VAL A 144 -29.02 -25.79 -0.41
CA VAL A 144 -29.36 -24.95 -1.57
C VAL A 144 -30.79 -24.40 -1.48
N LYS A 145 -31.74 -25.16 -0.93
CA LYS A 145 -33.14 -24.71 -0.75
C LYS A 145 -33.29 -23.54 0.21
N THR A 146 -32.30 -23.29 1.07
CA THR A 146 -32.28 -22.09 1.94
C THR A 146 -32.06 -20.80 1.16
N GLY A 147 -31.56 -20.90 -0.09
CA GLY A 147 -31.22 -19.74 -0.93
C GLY A 147 -29.97 -18.98 -0.49
N LYS A 148 -29.22 -19.48 0.51
CA LYS A 148 -28.01 -18.83 1.02
C LYS A 148 -26.76 -19.27 0.26
N PRO A 149 -25.72 -18.41 0.16
CA PRO A 149 -24.46 -18.77 -0.48
C PRO A 149 -23.73 -19.90 0.25
N ILE A 150 -22.90 -20.63 -0.51
CA ILE A 150 -22.16 -21.80 -0.02
C ILE A 150 -20.65 -21.60 -0.19
N ILE A 151 -19.88 -21.93 0.83
CA ILE A 151 -18.43 -22.14 0.73
C ILE A 151 -18.17 -23.63 0.90
N ILE A 152 -17.54 -24.30 -0.05
CA ILE A 152 -17.37 -25.77 -0.01
C ILE A 152 -15.91 -26.17 -0.21
N SER A 153 -15.38 -27.06 0.63
CA SER A 153 -13.98 -27.52 0.51
C SER A 153 -13.88 -28.84 -0.26
N THR A 154 -12.83 -29.02 -1.06
CA THR A 154 -12.69 -30.17 -1.97
C THR A 154 -11.77 -31.29 -1.49
N GLY A 155 -11.26 -31.22 -0.25
CA GLY A 155 -10.40 -32.27 0.29
C GLY A 155 -11.08 -33.64 0.28
N MET A 156 -10.29 -34.71 0.15
CA MET A 156 -10.76 -36.10 0.05
C MET A 156 -11.57 -36.44 -1.21
N SER A 157 -11.78 -35.50 -2.13
CA SER A 157 -12.57 -35.73 -3.35
C SER A 157 -11.71 -35.85 -4.61
N THR A 158 -12.12 -36.75 -5.50
CA THR A 158 -11.61 -36.86 -6.87
C THR A 158 -12.17 -35.75 -7.76
N ILE A 159 -11.55 -35.50 -8.91
CA ILE A 159 -12.03 -34.51 -9.88
C ILE A 159 -13.48 -34.80 -10.31
N GLY A 160 -13.83 -36.06 -10.59
CA GLY A 160 -15.18 -36.43 -11.00
C GLY A 160 -16.25 -36.21 -9.92
N GLU A 161 -15.90 -36.33 -8.64
CA GLU A 161 -16.81 -35.99 -7.53
C GLU A 161 -16.99 -34.47 -7.40
N ILE A 162 -15.91 -33.72 -7.61
CA ILE A 162 -15.96 -32.25 -7.65
C ILE A 162 -16.87 -31.79 -8.79
N GLU A 163 -16.71 -32.35 -9.98
CA GLU A 163 -17.52 -32.03 -11.15
C GLU A 163 -19.01 -32.24 -10.91
N LYS A 164 -19.42 -33.41 -10.40
CA LYS A 164 -20.82 -33.70 -10.08
C LYS A 164 -21.43 -32.70 -9.09
N THR A 165 -20.65 -32.32 -8.07
CA THR A 165 -21.09 -31.34 -7.07
C THR A 165 -21.25 -29.96 -7.68
N VAL A 166 -20.27 -29.53 -8.48
CA VAL A 166 -20.29 -28.26 -9.21
C VAL A 166 -21.46 -28.20 -10.19
N GLU A 167 -21.76 -29.29 -10.89
CA GLU A 167 -22.90 -29.43 -11.79
C GLU A 167 -24.22 -29.25 -11.03
N LEU A 168 -24.43 -29.99 -9.93
CA LEU A 168 -25.62 -29.83 -9.09
C LEU A 168 -25.80 -28.38 -8.63
N LEU A 169 -24.76 -27.77 -8.06
CA LEU A 169 -24.84 -26.40 -7.55
C LEU A 169 -25.15 -25.39 -8.68
N LYS A 170 -24.60 -25.59 -9.88
CA LYS A 170 -24.90 -24.77 -11.05
C LYS A 170 -26.31 -24.97 -11.58
N GLU A 171 -26.79 -26.21 -11.67
CA GLU A 171 -28.16 -26.54 -12.10
C GLU A 171 -29.19 -25.90 -11.18
N ARG A 172 -28.93 -25.93 -9.87
CA ARG A 172 -29.78 -25.29 -8.87
C ARG A 172 -29.57 -23.77 -8.76
N LYS A 173 -28.67 -23.20 -9.57
CA LYS A 173 -28.32 -21.76 -9.57
C LYS A 173 -27.85 -21.26 -8.19
N ALA A 174 -27.20 -22.12 -7.42
CA ALA A 174 -26.64 -21.74 -6.13
C ALA A 174 -25.45 -20.77 -6.32
N GLU A 175 -25.29 -19.82 -5.40
CA GLU A 175 -24.08 -19.01 -5.29
C GLU A 175 -23.06 -19.77 -4.44
N PHE A 176 -21.86 -20.02 -4.97
CA PHE A 176 -20.86 -20.76 -4.21
C PHE A 176 -19.40 -20.39 -4.50
N VAL A 177 -18.54 -20.67 -3.51
CA VAL A 177 -17.07 -20.63 -3.57
C VAL A 177 -16.53 -22.03 -3.34
N ILE A 178 -15.53 -22.43 -4.12
CA ILE A 178 -14.82 -23.69 -3.91
C ILE A 178 -13.48 -23.43 -3.22
N LEU A 179 -13.17 -24.16 -2.15
CA LEU A 179 -11.88 -24.10 -1.48
C LEU A 179 -11.05 -25.34 -1.80
N HIS A 180 -9.86 -25.13 -2.37
CA HIS A 180 -8.84 -26.17 -2.39
C HIS A 180 -8.45 -26.53 -0.96
N CYS A 181 -8.31 -27.83 -0.67
CA CYS A 181 -8.08 -28.32 0.69
C CYS A 181 -7.37 -29.68 0.65
N ASN A 182 -6.41 -29.87 1.56
CA ASN A 182 -5.89 -31.20 1.91
C ASN A 182 -6.33 -31.52 3.35
N SER A 183 -7.14 -32.56 3.54
CA SER A 183 -7.76 -32.90 4.84
C SER A 183 -6.85 -33.75 5.73
N THR A 184 -5.60 -33.36 5.89
CA THR A 184 -4.65 -33.94 6.86
C THR A 184 -4.22 -32.87 7.86
N TYR A 185 -4.09 -33.24 9.14
CA TYR A 185 -3.98 -32.29 10.24
C TYR A 185 -2.78 -32.63 11.14
N PRO A 186 -1.64 -31.92 11.03
CA PRO A 186 -1.32 -30.92 10.02
C PRO A 186 -0.90 -31.51 8.66
N ALA A 187 -1.21 -30.80 7.57
CA ALA A 187 -0.92 -31.23 6.21
C ALA A 187 0.58 -31.13 5.88
N PRO A 188 1.22 -32.21 5.38
CA PRO A 188 2.58 -32.14 4.87
C PRO A 188 2.65 -31.28 3.60
N TYR A 189 3.64 -30.39 3.51
CA TYR A 189 3.74 -29.45 2.38
C TYR A 189 3.73 -30.10 1.00
N LYS A 190 4.38 -31.27 0.86
CA LYS A 190 4.44 -32.04 -0.39
C LYS A 190 3.06 -32.51 -0.90
N ASP A 191 2.09 -32.64 -0.01
CA ASP A 191 0.77 -33.21 -0.31
C ASP A 191 -0.28 -32.11 -0.58
N ILE A 192 0.07 -30.83 -0.37
CA ILE A 192 -0.88 -29.72 -0.48
C ILE A 192 -1.32 -29.47 -1.93
N ASN A 193 -0.40 -29.55 -2.90
CA ASN A 193 -0.72 -29.35 -4.32
C ASN A 193 -1.48 -28.04 -4.65
N LEU A 194 -0.96 -26.87 -4.22
CA LEU A 194 -1.58 -25.55 -4.44
C LEU A 194 -1.95 -25.25 -5.90
N ARG A 195 -1.21 -25.80 -6.88
CA ARG A 195 -1.50 -25.59 -8.31
C ARG A 195 -2.88 -26.12 -8.72
N PHE A 196 -3.47 -27.05 -7.98
CA PHE A 196 -4.82 -27.55 -8.25
C PHE A 196 -5.90 -26.46 -8.17
N MET A 197 -5.65 -25.35 -7.46
CA MET A 197 -6.53 -24.18 -7.52
C MET A 197 -6.73 -23.63 -8.94
N LEU A 198 -5.72 -23.74 -9.81
CA LEU A 198 -5.82 -23.31 -11.21
C LEU A 198 -6.79 -24.20 -12.01
N GLU A 199 -6.88 -25.48 -11.66
CA GLU A 199 -7.88 -26.40 -12.22
C GLU A 199 -9.28 -26.04 -11.72
N LEU A 200 -9.44 -25.79 -10.42
CA LEU A 200 -10.73 -25.35 -9.84
C LEU A 200 -11.25 -24.06 -10.48
N LYS A 201 -10.36 -23.14 -10.87
CA LYS A 201 -10.75 -21.89 -11.54
C LYS A 201 -11.45 -22.12 -12.89
N LYS A 202 -11.20 -23.26 -13.56
CA LYS A 202 -11.85 -23.61 -14.83
C LYS A 202 -13.36 -23.78 -14.69
N TYR A 203 -13.86 -24.07 -13.48
CA TYR A 203 -15.30 -24.13 -13.21
C TYR A 203 -15.99 -22.76 -13.26
N GLY A 204 -15.24 -21.66 -13.39
CA GLY A 204 -15.79 -20.31 -13.57
C GLY A 204 -16.52 -19.79 -12.32
N VAL A 205 -16.04 -20.17 -11.14
CA VAL A 205 -16.55 -19.75 -9.82
C VAL A 205 -15.40 -19.20 -8.97
N PRO A 206 -15.69 -18.40 -7.91
CA PRO A 206 -14.66 -17.98 -6.97
C PRO A 206 -13.95 -19.20 -6.35
N VAL A 207 -12.63 -19.13 -6.27
CA VAL A 207 -11.78 -20.17 -5.69
C VAL A 207 -11.00 -19.61 -4.51
N GLY A 208 -10.93 -20.36 -3.42
CA GLY A 208 -10.12 -20.06 -2.25
C GLY A 208 -9.30 -21.26 -1.80
N TYR A 209 -8.77 -21.17 -0.59
CA TYR A 209 -7.93 -22.20 0.03
C TYR A 209 -8.29 -22.38 1.50
N SER A 210 -8.45 -23.64 1.91
CA SER A 210 -8.65 -24.07 3.30
C SER A 210 -7.40 -24.82 3.74
N GLY A 211 -6.65 -24.23 4.65
CA GLY A 211 -5.30 -24.68 5.02
C GLY A 211 -5.23 -25.39 6.36
N HIS A 212 -4.51 -26.51 6.37
CA HIS A 212 -4.18 -27.30 7.56
C HIS A 212 -2.67 -27.49 7.72
N GLU A 213 -1.88 -26.75 6.95
CA GLU A 213 -0.42 -26.80 6.95
C GLU A 213 0.18 -26.17 8.22
N ARG A 214 1.48 -26.42 8.44
CA ARG A 214 2.24 -25.69 9.46
C ARG A 214 2.60 -24.30 8.92
N GLY A 215 2.62 -23.28 9.79
CA GLY A 215 2.95 -21.92 9.40
C GLY A 215 1.91 -21.31 8.45
N ILE A 216 2.30 -20.26 7.72
CA ILE A 216 1.38 -19.44 6.92
C ILE A 216 1.80 -19.23 5.46
N SER A 217 3.01 -19.66 5.07
CA SER A 217 3.59 -19.39 3.75
C SER A 217 2.78 -19.98 2.59
N VAL A 218 2.12 -21.12 2.82
CA VAL A 218 1.25 -21.76 1.82
C VAL A 218 -0.03 -20.95 1.63
N SER A 219 -0.62 -20.46 2.72
CA SER A 219 -1.81 -19.59 2.68
C SER A 219 -1.52 -18.27 1.95
N GLU A 220 -0.36 -17.66 2.23
CA GLU A 220 0.15 -16.48 1.51
C GLU A 220 0.32 -16.77 0.01
N ALA A 221 0.97 -17.89 -0.34
CA ALA A 221 1.16 -18.30 -1.73
C ALA A 221 -0.17 -18.58 -2.46
N ALA A 222 -1.18 -19.11 -1.77
CA ALA A 222 -2.50 -19.34 -2.33
C ALA A 222 -3.17 -18.01 -2.74
N VAL A 223 -3.01 -16.93 -1.97
CA VAL A 223 -3.49 -15.60 -2.35
C VAL A 223 -2.78 -15.09 -3.60
N SER A 224 -1.46 -15.28 -3.73
CA SER A 224 -0.73 -14.93 -4.96
C SER A 224 -1.21 -15.73 -6.19
N LEU A 225 -1.74 -16.95 -6.00
CA LEU A 225 -2.39 -17.74 -7.04
C LEU A 225 -3.87 -17.35 -7.26
N GLY A 226 -4.36 -16.32 -6.57
CA GLY A 226 -5.70 -15.77 -6.69
C GLY A 226 -6.77 -16.45 -5.83
N ALA A 227 -6.42 -17.00 -4.66
CA ALA A 227 -7.39 -17.34 -3.63
C ALA A 227 -8.16 -16.08 -3.20
N CYS A 228 -9.48 -16.10 -3.32
CA CYS A 228 -10.36 -15.04 -2.82
C CYS A 228 -10.91 -15.31 -1.40
N VAL A 229 -10.68 -16.51 -0.88
CA VAL A 229 -11.00 -16.92 0.49
C VAL A 229 -9.81 -17.68 1.06
N ILE A 230 -9.41 -17.37 2.29
CA ILE A 230 -8.45 -18.15 3.08
C ILE A 230 -9.13 -18.60 4.37
N GLU A 231 -9.13 -19.90 4.63
CA GLU A 231 -9.64 -20.49 5.87
C GLU A 231 -8.49 -21.18 6.61
N ARG A 232 -8.29 -20.84 7.88
CA ARG A 232 -7.29 -21.48 8.76
C ARG A 232 -7.88 -21.72 10.13
N HIS A 233 -7.62 -22.90 10.70
CA HIS A 233 -7.99 -23.17 12.09
C HIS A 233 -7.28 -22.21 13.04
N PHE A 234 -7.97 -21.80 14.10
CA PHE A 234 -7.53 -20.80 15.05
C PHE A 234 -7.68 -21.31 16.48
N THR A 235 -6.67 -21.07 17.32
CA THR A 235 -6.63 -21.57 18.69
C THR A 235 -5.91 -20.60 19.65
N LEU A 236 -6.12 -20.83 20.95
CA LEU A 236 -5.36 -20.15 22.00
C LEU A 236 -3.97 -20.79 22.19
N ASP A 237 -3.91 -22.12 22.04
CA ASP A 237 -2.72 -22.92 22.30
C ASP A 237 -2.82 -24.23 21.48
N ARG A 238 -1.77 -24.50 20.72
CA ARG A 238 -1.67 -25.68 19.84
C ARG A 238 -1.46 -27.00 20.58
N THR A 239 -1.16 -26.96 21.88
CA THR A 239 -0.94 -28.13 22.74
C THR A 239 -2.19 -28.61 23.46
N MET A 240 -3.28 -27.84 23.40
CA MET A 240 -4.56 -28.23 23.98
C MET A 240 -5.13 -29.51 23.34
N GLU A 241 -5.94 -30.23 24.11
CA GLU A 241 -6.60 -31.45 23.67
C GLU A 241 -7.57 -31.19 22.53
N GLY A 242 -7.44 -31.90 21.42
CA GLY A 242 -8.39 -31.86 20.32
C GLY A 242 -7.75 -32.22 18.99
N PRO A 243 -8.56 -32.51 17.95
CA PRO A 243 -8.03 -32.96 16.67
C PRO A 243 -7.30 -31.85 15.90
N ASP A 244 -7.70 -30.59 16.12
CA ASP A 244 -7.35 -29.50 15.21
C ASP A 244 -6.28 -28.54 15.78
N HIS A 245 -6.04 -28.55 17.10
CA HIS A 245 -5.11 -27.62 17.77
C HIS A 245 -3.72 -27.64 17.14
N ALA A 246 -3.18 -28.83 16.84
CA ALA A 246 -1.86 -28.98 16.25
C ALA A 246 -1.71 -28.32 14.87
N ALA A 247 -2.80 -28.24 14.08
CA ALA A 247 -2.84 -27.62 12.75
C ALA A 247 -3.26 -26.14 12.78
N SER A 248 -3.70 -25.65 13.94
CA SER A 248 -4.25 -24.30 14.13
C SER A 248 -3.16 -23.23 14.22
N LEU A 249 -3.55 -22.00 13.89
CA LEU A 249 -2.79 -20.79 14.17
C LEU A 249 -3.15 -20.24 15.55
N GLU A 250 -2.15 -19.75 16.26
CA GLU A 250 -2.34 -18.88 17.42
C GLU A 250 -2.42 -17.41 16.97
N PHE A 251 -2.76 -16.51 17.89
CA PHE A 251 -2.97 -15.08 17.59
C PHE A 251 -1.85 -14.42 16.77
N PRO A 252 -0.55 -14.55 17.12
CA PRO A 252 0.52 -13.96 16.30
C PRO A 252 0.55 -14.50 14.86
N GLY A 253 0.19 -15.77 14.68
CA GLY A 253 0.11 -16.41 13.36
C GLY A 253 -1.05 -15.86 12.51
N LEU A 254 -2.24 -15.70 13.11
CA LEU A 254 -3.39 -15.13 12.43
C LEU A 254 -3.18 -13.65 12.10
N GLN A 255 -2.67 -12.86 13.04
CA GLN A 255 -2.37 -11.43 12.82
C GLN A 255 -1.34 -11.24 11.70
N LYS A 256 -0.26 -12.06 11.70
CA LYS A 256 0.73 -12.03 10.63
C LYS A 256 0.12 -12.41 9.28
N LEU A 257 -0.72 -13.46 9.24
CA LEU A 257 -1.40 -13.89 8.02
C LEU A 257 -2.27 -12.78 7.44
N VAL A 258 -3.11 -12.13 8.25
CA VAL A 258 -3.98 -11.03 7.80
C VAL A 258 -3.15 -9.89 7.23
N ARG A 259 -2.14 -9.43 7.97
CA ARG A 259 -1.24 -8.35 7.53
C ARG A 259 -0.57 -8.68 6.20
N ASP A 260 0.00 -9.88 6.08
CA ASP A 260 0.78 -10.25 4.91
C ASP A 260 -0.09 -10.51 3.69
N ILE A 261 -1.32 -11.02 3.86
CA ILE A 261 -2.32 -11.07 2.77
C ILE A 261 -2.62 -9.66 2.23
N ARG A 262 -2.85 -8.66 3.11
CA ARG A 262 -3.11 -7.28 2.67
C ARG A 262 -1.90 -6.66 1.95
N ASN A 263 -0.68 -6.94 2.41
CA ASN A 263 0.54 -6.52 1.73
C ASN A 263 0.68 -7.18 0.34
N ILE A 264 0.40 -8.47 0.23
CA ILE A 264 0.42 -9.20 -1.04
C ILE A 264 -0.59 -8.59 -2.01
N GLU A 265 -1.83 -8.32 -1.58
CA GLU A 265 -2.86 -7.69 -2.42
C GLU A 265 -2.42 -6.34 -2.99
N LEU A 266 -1.75 -5.51 -2.18
CA LEU A 266 -1.17 -4.25 -2.63
C LEU A 266 -0.01 -4.47 -3.62
N ALA A 267 0.84 -5.46 -3.37
CA ALA A 267 2.01 -5.77 -4.17
C ALA A 267 1.70 -6.44 -5.52
N MET A 268 0.55 -7.12 -5.66
CA MET A 268 0.15 -7.80 -6.90
C MET A 268 0.07 -6.84 -8.10
N GLY A 269 -0.25 -5.57 -7.89
CA GLY A 269 -0.16 -4.53 -8.90
C GLY A 269 -0.96 -4.85 -10.18
N SER A 270 -0.32 -4.66 -11.33
CA SER A 270 -0.92 -4.91 -12.65
C SER A 270 0.06 -5.63 -13.57
N ASN A 271 -0.44 -6.17 -14.69
CA ASN A 271 0.42 -6.80 -15.71
C ASN A 271 1.24 -5.79 -16.55
N HIS A 272 1.17 -4.50 -16.21
CA HIS A 272 1.93 -3.44 -16.87
C HIS A 272 3.05 -2.93 -15.96
N ARG A 273 4.25 -2.74 -16.54
CA ARG A 273 5.41 -2.18 -15.83
C ARG A 273 5.54 -0.68 -16.08
N TRP A 274 5.48 0.09 -15.01
CA TRP A 274 5.79 1.52 -15.01
C TRP A 274 7.13 1.74 -14.32
N ILE A 275 7.86 2.78 -14.72
CA ILE A 275 8.98 3.28 -13.92
C ILE A 275 8.36 4.18 -12.86
N THR A 276 8.42 3.74 -11.61
CA THR A 276 7.91 4.50 -10.47
C THR A 276 8.68 5.81 -10.32
N GLN A 277 8.10 6.81 -9.64
CA GLN A 277 8.79 8.08 -9.36
C GLN A 277 10.16 7.85 -8.71
N GLY A 278 10.22 6.94 -7.73
CA GLY A 278 11.46 6.56 -7.08
C GLY A 278 12.48 5.93 -8.02
N GLU A 279 12.03 5.02 -8.90
CA GLU A 279 12.90 4.48 -9.93
C GLU A 279 13.36 5.54 -10.93
N ARG A 280 12.56 6.57 -11.27
CA ARG A 280 12.98 7.67 -12.17
C ARG A 280 14.16 8.45 -11.57
N LEU A 281 14.07 8.83 -10.30
CA LEU A 281 15.16 9.52 -9.59
C LEU A 281 16.43 8.67 -9.54
N ASN A 282 16.29 7.38 -9.22
CA ASN A 282 17.41 6.44 -9.26
C ASN A 282 17.95 6.27 -10.69
N ARG A 283 17.08 6.28 -11.70
CA ARG A 283 17.46 6.16 -13.10
C ARG A 283 18.33 7.33 -13.52
N GLU A 284 17.94 8.55 -13.19
CA GLU A 284 18.73 9.76 -13.47
C GLU A 284 20.11 9.68 -12.82
N ASN A 285 20.19 9.25 -11.57
CA ASN A 285 21.46 9.20 -10.84
C ASN A 285 22.38 8.04 -11.26
N LEU A 286 21.82 6.83 -11.46
CA LEU A 286 22.58 5.59 -11.59
C LEU A 286 22.71 5.08 -13.02
N SER A 287 21.79 5.48 -13.92
CA SER A 287 21.87 5.05 -15.32
C SER A 287 23.05 5.67 -16.04
N LYS A 288 23.27 5.20 -17.26
CA LYS A 288 24.34 5.65 -18.12
C LYS A 288 23.78 6.53 -19.23
N SER A 289 24.61 7.46 -19.69
CA SER A 289 24.39 8.29 -20.85
C SER A 289 25.60 8.22 -21.77
N LEU A 290 25.35 8.54 -23.04
CA LEU A 290 26.41 8.83 -23.99
C LEU A 290 27.04 10.18 -23.63
N VAL A 291 28.36 10.19 -23.53
CA VAL A 291 29.17 11.40 -23.32
C VAL A 291 30.28 11.45 -24.35
N ALA A 292 30.78 12.65 -24.67
CA ALA A 292 31.90 12.78 -25.59
C ALA A 292 33.18 12.24 -24.95
N ALA A 293 33.90 11.35 -25.66
CA ALA A 293 35.18 10.81 -25.20
C ALA A 293 36.31 11.86 -25.29
N ASP A 294 36.17 12.80 -26.22
CA ASP A 294 37.08 13.92 -26.52
C ASP A 294 36.28 15.14 -26.99
N ASP A 295 36.93 16.29 -27.18
CA ASP A 295 36.28 17.49 -27.71
C ASP A 295 35.84 17.28 -29.18
N ILE A 296 34.60 17.66 -29.51
CA ILE A 296 33.99 17.55 -30.84
C ILE A 296 33.55 18.95 -31.29
N LYS A 297 33.99 19.40 -32.47
CA LYS A 297 33.57 20.69 -33.03
C LYS A 297 32.28 20.56 -33.83
N LYS A 298 31.53 21.64 -33.91
CA LYS A 298 30.38 21.75 -34.80
C LYS A 298 30.79 21.41 -36.24
N GLY A 299 30.07 20.49 -36.86
CA GLY A 299 30.31 19.99 -38.21
C GLY A 299 31.14 18.70 -38.29
N ASP A 300 31.82 18.31 -37.21
CA ASP A 300 32.62 17.08 -37.15
C ASP A 300 31.75 15.83 -37.27
N LEU A 301 32.26 14.80 -37.95
CA LEU A 301 31.62 13.49 -38.03
C LEU A 301 31.81 12.74 -36.71
N ILE A 302 30.74 12.47 -35.98
CA ILE A 302 30.78 11.75 -34.71
C ILE A 302 31.07 10.27 -34.99
N THR A 303 32.24 9.80 -34.61
CA THR A 303 32.63 8.39 -34.75
C THR A 303 32.41 7.61 -33.46
N ARG A 304 32.43 6.28 -33.53
CA ARG A 304 32.26 5.43 -32.34
C ARG A 304 33.33 5.67 -31.27
N GLY A 305 34.56 5.97 -31.66
CA GLY A 305 35.67 6.25 -30.73
C GLY A 305 35.51 7.58 -29.97
N MET A 306 34.71 8.50 -30.50
CA MET A 306 34.43 9.81 -29.88
C MET A 306 33.30 9.75 -28.85
N VAL A 307 32.71 8.57 -28.59
CA VAL A 307 31.58 8.40 -27.68
C VAL A 307 31.96 7.43 -26.56
N ALA A 308 31.85 7.89 -25.32
CA ALA A 308 31.98 7.07 -24.12
C ALA A 308 30.61 6.89 -23.43
N VAL A 309 30.54 5.95 -22.49
CA VAL A 309 29.34 5.66 -21.70
C VAL A 309 29.63 5.88 -20.22
N LYS A 310 29.00 6.89 -19.62
CA LYS A 310 29.23 7.27 -18.21
C LYS A 310 27.92 7.60 -17.50
N SER A 311 27.92 7.58 -16.17
CA SER A 311 26.80 8.10 -15.34
C SER A 311 27.00 9.60 -15.07
N PRO A 312 25.97 10.34 -14.61
CA PRO A 312 24.55 9.97 -14.48
C PRO A 312 23.81 9.84 -15.82
N GLY A 313 22.58 9.31 -15.76
CA GLY A 313 21.67 9.08 -16.88
C GLY A 313 20.93 10.32 -17.35
N LYS A 314 21.64 11.43 -17.60
CA LYS A 314 21.07 12.75 -18.00
C LYS A 314 21.08 13.02 -19.50
N GLY A 315 22.00 12.39 -20.23
CA GLY A 315 22.10 12.43 -21.69
C GLY A 315 21.43 11.24 -22.37
N VAL A 316 21.57 11.17 -23.69
CA VAL A 316 21.04 10.12 -24.57
C VAL A 316 21.40 8.72 -24.04
N SER A 317 20.42 7.82 -24.07
CA SER A 317 20.59 6.43 -23.67
C SER A 317 21.68 5.73 -24.51
N PRO A 318 22.58 4.95 -23.91
CA PRO A 318 23.61 4.21 -24.65
C PRO A 318 23.07 3.21 -25.67
N GLN A 319 21.81 2.79 -25.54
CA GLN A 319 21.15 1.96 -26.56
C GLN A 319 21.01 2.68 -27.91
N ARG A 320 21.01 4.02 -27.90
CA ARG A 320 20.81 4.87 -29.08
C ARG A 320 22.12 5.33 -29.73
N ILE A 321 23.25 4.77 -29.32
CA ILE A 321 24.56 5.16 -29.84
C ILE A 321 24.69 5.07 -31.36
N ASN A 322 24.00 4.11 -32.00
CA ASN A 322 24.02 3.98 -33.45
C ASN A 322 23.26 5.10 -34.16
N GLU A 323 22.31 5.76 -33.49
CA GLU A 323 21.62 6.94 -34.03
C GLU A 323 22.53 8.17 -34.02
N LEU A 324 23.55 8.18 -33.16
CA LEU A 324 24.51 9.26 -32.99
C LEU A 324 25.72 9.09 -33.92
N THR A 325 26.28 7.88 -33.99
CA THR A 325 27.48 7.61 -34.79
C THR A 325 27.20 7.78 -36.29
N GLY A 326 28.06 8.52 -36.99
CA GLY A 326 27.91 8.84 -38.41
C GLY A 326 27.17 10.15 -38.68
N LYS A 327 26.62 10.82 -37.66
CA LYS A 327 26.08 12.18 -37.79
C LYS A 327 27.16 13.23 -37.70
N LYS A 328 26.90 14.41 -38.28
CA LYS A 328 27.71 15.61 -38.06
C LYS A 328 27.20 16.34 -36.82
N SER A 329 28.10 16.78 -35.94
CA SER A 329 27.70 17.53 -34.75
C SER A 329 27.05 18.88 -35.13
N ASN A 330 25.95 19.24 -34.48
CA ASN A 330 25.25 20.51 -34.71
C ASN A 330 25.74 21.65 -33.78
N ARG A 331 26.58 21.32 -32.80
CA ARG A 331 27.18 22.24 -31.81
C ARG A 331 28.58 21.78 -31.41
N ASP A 332 29.30 22.65 -30.71
CA ASP A 332 30.53 22.24 -30.02
C ASP A 332 30.16 21.42 -28.78
N ILE A 333 30.85 20.30 -28.56
CA ILE A 333 30.64 19.38 -27.43
C ILE A 333 32.01 19.13 -26.80
N LYS A 334 32.18 19.46 -25.51
CA LYS A 334 33.44 19.22 -24.82
C LYS A 334 33.54 17.77 -24.37
N LYS A 335 34.76 17.29 -24.14
CA LYS A 335 34.99 16.02 -23.45
C LYS A 335 34.16 15.93 -22.17
N ASP A 336 33.54 14.78 -21.98
CA ASP A 336 32.62 14.45 -20.88
C ASP A 336 31.27 15.18 -20.86
N ASP A 337 30.99 16.08 -21.81
CA ASP A 337 29.64 16.61 -22.00
C ASP A 337 28.69 15.49 -22.47
N TYR A 338 27.43 15.58 -22.02
CA TYR A 338 26.38 14.70 -22.52
C TYR A 338 26.06 14.97 -23.99
N PHE A 339 25.83 13.88 -24.72
CA PHE A 339 24.99 13.96 -25.90
C PHE A 339 23.52 14.11 -25.46
N ILE A 340 22.80 15.02 -26.07
CA ILE A 340 21.38 15.34 -25.78
C ILE A 340 20.50 15.01 -26.99
N GLU A 341 19.17 14.99 -26.81
CA GLU A 341 18.22 14.61 -27.86
C GLU A 341 18.36 15.44 -29.15
N SER A 342 18.71 16.72 -29.04
CA SER A 342 18.95 17.57 -30.20
C SER A 342 20.17 17.14 -31.01
N ASP A 343 21.15 16.44 -30.40
CA ASP A 343 22.33 15.93 -31.12
C ASP A 343 21.97 14.74 -32.05
N LEU A 344 20.78 14.16 -31.88
CA LEU A 344 20.24 13.10 -32.74
C LEU A 344 19.37 13.65 -33.88
N LYS A 345 18.90 14.90 -33.77
CA LYS A 345 18.00 15.54 -34.73
C LYS A 345 18.76 16.50 -35.63
N ASP A 346 18.29 16.65 -36.88
CA ASP A 346 18.93 17.53 -37.86
C ASP A 346 18.48 19.00 -37.73
N SER A 347 17.59 19.32 -36.79
CA SER A 347 17.04 20.67 -36.58
C SER A 347 17.68 21.37 -35.39
N ALA A 348 18.15 22.60 -35.61
CA ALA A 348 18.46 23.53 -34.51
C ALA A 348 17.14 24.06 -33.94
N GLU A 349 16.83 23.74 -32.69
CA GLU A 349 15.69 24.37 -32.00
C GLU A 349 15.99 25.87 -31.81
N SER A 350 15.01 26.70 -32.14
CA SER A 350 15.07 28.15 -31.94
C SER A 350 14.62 28.49 -30.52
N PHE A 351 15.28 29.49 -29.91
CA PHE A 351 14.85 30.03 -28.63
C PHE A 351 13.49 30.71 -28.76
N HIS A 352 12.53 30.32 -27.91
CA HIS A 352 11.24 30.97 -27.81
C HIS A 352 11.25 31.95 -26.65
N LYS A 353 10.83 33.19 -26.91
CA LYS A 353 10.55 34.17 -25.86
C LYS A 353 9.17 33.85 -25.29
N TYR A 354 9.10 33.54 -24.00
CA TYR A 354 7.85 33.27 -23.30
C TYR A 354 7.28 34.56 -22.72
N ASP A 355 5.96 34.74 -22.85
CA ASP A 355 5.22 35.86 -22.26
C ASP A 355 3.95 35.32 -21.59
N PHE A 356 3.79 35.60 -20.29
CA PHE A 356 2.69 35.09 -19.48
C PHE A 356 1.96 36.25 -18.79
N LYS A 357 0.64 36.11 -18.63
CA LYS A 357 -0.20 37.12 -17.94
C LYS A 357 0.11 37.26 -16.44
N ARG A 358 0.84 36.32 -15.86
CA ARG A 358 1.26 36.32 -14.45
C ARG A 358 2.77 36.32 -14.39
N LYS A 359 3.30 36.89 -13.31
CA LYS A 359 4.71 36.76 -12.99
C LYS A 359 5.09 35.29 -12.96
N TRP A 360 6.18 34.95 -13.61
CA TRP A 360 6.67 33.58 -13.70
C TRP A 360 8.18 33.54 -13.44
N GLY A 361 8.65 32.38 -13.02
CA GLY A 361 10.04 32.17 -12.69
C GLY A 361 10.50 30.78 -13.03
N LEU A 362 11.81 30.59 -12.97
CA LEU A 362 12.46 29.30 -13.19
C LEU A 362 13.32 28.94 -11.99
N ILE A 363 13.41 27.64 -11.76
CA ILE A 363 14.29 27.05 -10.77
C ILE A 363 15.72 27.15 -11.29
N VAL A 364 16.63 27.61 -10.43
CA VAL A 364 18.05 27.77 -10.74
C VAL A 364 18.92 27.35 -9.56
N ARG A 365 20.15 26.96 -9.86
CA ARG A 365 21.28 27.01 -8.92
C ARG A 365 22.26 28.09 -9.36
N TYR A 366 23.27 28.37 -8.52
CA TYR A 366 24.20 29.48 -8.77
C TYR A 366 24.85 29.48 -10.16
N HIS A 367 25.13 28.30 -10.72
CA HIS A 367 25.78 28.16 -12.03
C HIS A 367 24.83 28.29 -13.23
N ASP A 368 23.50 28.28 -13.03
CA ASP A 368 22.51 28.25 -14.11
C ASP A 368 22.05 29.67 -14.55
N ILE A 369 22.25 30.66 -13.68
CA ILE A 369 21.58 31.97 -13.75
C ILE A 369 21.80 32.67 -15.10
N GLU A 370 23.05 32.78 -15.54
CA GLU A 370 23.41 33.51 -16.75
C GLU A 370 22.80 32.87 -18.01
N GLU A 371 22.77 31.54 -18.06
CA GLU A 371 22.20 30.80 -19.17
C GLU A 371 20.68 30.95 -19.21
N VAL A 372 20.02 30.84 -18.05
CA VAL A 372 18.57 30.95 -17.92
C VAL A 372 18.08 32.35 -18.29
N ILE A 373 18.71 33.40 -17.76
CA ILE A 373 18.34 34.79 -18.08
C ILE A 373 18.51 35.07 -19.57
N ARG A 374 19.65 34.65 -20.15
CA ARG A 374 19.94 34.83 -21.58
C ARG A 374 18.91 34.15 -22.48
N LYS A 375 18.39 32.98 -22.08
CA LYS A 375 17.49 32.16 -22.92
C LYS A 375 16.01 32.47 -22.72
N SER A 376 15.58 32.91 -21.55
CA SER A 376 14.16 32.84 -21.15
C SER A 376 13.57 34.09 -20.51
N SER A 377 14.39 35.02 -20.00
CA SER A 377 13.94 36.31 -19.42
C SER A 377 12.76 36.22 -18.42
N PRO A 378 12.86 35.41 -17.34
CA PRO A 378 11.79 35.28 -16.33
C PRO A 378 11.62 36.55 -15.47
N ASP A 379 10.48 36.70 -14.79
CA ASP A 379 10.22 37.81 -13.86
C ASP A 379 10.94 37.65 -12.52
N PHE A 380 11.12 36.40 -12.07
CA PHE A 380 11.85 36.06 -10.84
C PHE A 380 12.63 34.76 -11.02
N LEU A 381 13.61 34.52 -10.14
CA LEU A 381 14.34 33.26 -10.06
C LEU A 381 14.08 32.59 -8.72
N GLU A 382 13.92 31.26 -8.75
CA GLU A 382 13.77 30.44 -7.55
C GLU A 382 15.03 29.62 -7.31
N PHE A 383 15.74 29.91 -6.22
CA PHE A 383 16.97 29.20 -5.88
C PHE A 383 16.67 27.92 -5.11
N HIS A 384 16.87 26.77 -5.75
CA HIS A 384 16.87 25.47 -5.08
C HIS A 384 18.24 25.21 -4.47
N LEU A 385 18.39 25.58 -3.20
CA LEU A 385 19.66 25.45 -2.49
C LEU A 385 19.91 23.97 -2.12
N SER A 386 21.14 23.49 -2.27
CA SER A 386 21.59 22.30 -1.54
C SER A 386 22.18 22.67 -0.18
N TYR A 387 22.45 21.67 0.65
CA TYR A 387 23.20 21.87 1.90
C TYR A 387 24.55 22.56 1.70
N ASP A 388 25.22 22.31 0.57
CA ASP A 388 26.51 22.94 0.28
C ASP A 388 26.35 24.40 -0.12
N ASP A 389 25.28 24.77 -0.84
CA ASP A 389 24.98 26.16 -1.17
C ASP A 389 24.71 27.01 0.09
N VAL A 390 24.14 26.39 1.13
CA VAL A 390 23.88 27.04 2.42
C VAL A 390 25.16 27.27 3.22
N ASP A 391 26.13 26.34 3.13
CA ASP A 391 27.34 26.37 3.95
C ASP A 391 28.53 27.12 3.30
N HIS A 392 28.45 27.49 2.02
CA HIS A 392 29.53 28.17 1.29
C HIS A 392 29.14 29.55 0.76
N ASP A 393 30.13 30.43 0.63
CA ASP A 393 29.93 31.71 -0.03
C ASP A 393 29.80 31.55 -1.55
N PHE A 394 28.89 32.32 -2.15
CA PHE A 394 28.65 32.36 -3.59
C PHE A 394 29.10 33.70 -4.19
N LYS A 395 29.43 33.69 -5.48
CA LYS A 395 29.72 34.90 -6.27
C LYS A 395 28.76 34.97 -7.44
N ILE A 396 27.84 35.93 -7.39
CA ILE A 396 26.84 36.16 -8.44
C ILE A 396 26.78 37.65 -8.81
N ASN A 397 26.31 37.94 -10.02
CA ASN A 397 26.10 39.31 -10.48
C ASN A 397 24.85 39.93 -9.83
N SER A 398 24.51 41.17 -10.21
CA SER A 398 23.22 41.77 -9.85
C SER A 398 22.23 41.60 -10.99
N TYR A 399 20.97 41.29 -10.66
CA TYR A 399 19.93 40.91 -11.59
C TYR A 399 18.66 41.75 -11.38
N GLY A 400 17.96 42.05 -12.49
CA GLY A 400 16.71 42.82 -12.49
C GLY A 400 15.49 42.01 -12.04
N GLN A 401 15.65 40.70 -11.87
CA GLN A 401 14.61 39.74 -11.50
C GLN A 401 14.25 39.81 -10.01
N GLY A 402 13.06 39.32 -9.66
CA GLY A 402 12.70 38.98 -8.29
C GLY A 402 13.42 37.72 -7.78
N LEU A 403 13.29 37.42 -6.50
CA LEU A 403 13.93 36.29 -5.82
C LEU A 403 12.91 35.50 -4.99
N VAL A 404 12.98 34.18 -5.11
CA VAL A 404 12.38 33.19 -4.19
C VAL A 404 13.49 32.19 -3.85
N VAL A 405 13.45 31.62 -2.64
CA VAL A 405 14.42 30.60 -2.21
C VAL A 405 13.65 29.34 -1.81
N HIS A 406 14.11 28.17 -2.26
CA HIS A 406 13.65 26.88 -1.77
C HIS A 406 14.72 26.29 -0.84
N ALA A 407 14.34 26.06 0.41
CA ALA A 407 15.22 25.46 1.40
C ALA A 407 15.51 23.99 1.05
N PRO A 408 16.73 23.48 1.29
CA PRO A 408 17.01 22.06 1.14
C PRO A 408 16.27 21.26 2.22
N GLU A 409 15.80 20.07 1.86
CA GLU A 409 15.26 19.12 2.82
C GLU A 409 16.37 18.37 3.56
N LEU A 410 17.51 18.17 2.88
CA LEU A 410 18.69 17.44 3.38
C LEU A 410 19.82 18.42 3.72
N PHE A 411 20.35 18.31 4.93
CA PHE A 411 21.54 18.97 5.43
C PHE A 411 22.67 17.97 5.74
N ARG A 412 23.91 18.45 5.88
CA ARG A 412 25.10 17.62 6.14
C ARG A 412 24.88 16.54 7.19
N ASN A 413 25.54 15.38 7.01
CA ASN A 413 25.42 14.18 7.83
C ASN A 413 24.00 13.58 7.84
N ASP A 414 23.37 13.53 6.66
CA ASP A 414 22.03 12.94 6.46
C ASP A 414 20.94 13.53 7.35
N ASN A 415 21.10 14.80 7.75
CA ASN A 415 20.15 15.47 8.62
C ASN A 415 18.99 16.04 7.80
N LEU A 416 17.84 15.38 7.87
CA LEU A 416 16.60 15.92 7.33
C LEU A 416 16.07 17.07 8.18
N LEU A 417 15.59 18.12 7.50
CA LEU A 417 14.85 19.21 8.10
C LEU A 417 13.53 18.71 8.68
N ASP A 418 13.40 18.77 10.01
CA ASP A 418 12.23 18.28 10.75
C ASP A 418 11.83 19.24 11.87
N LEU A 419 11.20 20.36 11.51
CA LEU A 419 10.69 21.35 12.47
C LEU A 419 9.53 20.81 13.31
N CYS A 420 8.93 19.69 12.87
CA CYS A 420 7.81 19.02 13.54
C CYS A 420 8.27 17.97 14.56
N SER A 421 9.58 17.65 14.60
CA SER A 421 10.08 16.46 15.28
C SER A 421 9.72 16.42 16.78
N PRO A 422 9.28 15.26 17.30
CA PRO A 422 9.13 15.08 18.75
C PRO A 422 10.49 15.00 19.46
N ASP A 423 11.57 14.70 18.73
CA ASP A 423 12.94 14.77 19.25
C ASP A 423 13.40 16.23 19.30
N ALA A 424 13.60 16.74 20.52
CA ALA A 424 14.00 18.12 20.76
C ALA A 424 15.37 18.48 20.15
N SER A 425 16.31 17.55 20.11
CA SER A 425 17.65 17.77 19.54
C SER A 425 17.57 17.90 18.04
N LYS A 426 16.81 17.00 17.38
CA LYS A 426 16.57 17.04 15.93
C LYS A 426 15.81 18.29 15.52
N ARG A 427 14.79 18.68 16.30
CA ARG A 427 14.01 19.90 16.06
C ARG A 427 14.89 21.15 16.17
N LYS A 428 15.70 21.26 17.23
CA LYS A 428 16.63 22.39 17.42
C LYS A 428 17.68 22.49 16.31
N LEU A 429 18.20 21.35 15.85
CA LEU A 429 19.10 21.31 14.70
C LEU A 429 18.41 21.80 13.42
N SER A 430 17.15 21.41 13.21
CA SER A 430 16.35 21.84 12.06
C SER A 430 16.09 23.34 12.07
N VAL A 431 15.76 23.93 13.23
CA VAL A 431 15.63 25.39 13.40
C VAL A 431 16.95 26.09 13.04
N LYS A 432 18.08 25.60 13.57
CA LYS A 432 19.41 26.16 13.26
C LYS A 432 19.72 26.10 11.77
N ASN A 433 19.41 24.98 11.12
CA ASN A 433 19.67 24.79 9.70
C ASN A 433 18.80 25.72 8.83
N LEU A 434 17.52 25.88 9.16
CA LEU A 434 16.65 26.81 8.44
C LEU A 434 17.04 28.27 8.68
N GLN A 435 17.55 28.62 9.87
CA GLN A 435 18.09 29.96 10.11
C GLN A 435 19.25 30.28 9.17
N LYS A 436 20.16 29.34 8.91
CA LYS A 436 21.24 29.54 7.93
C LYS A 436 20.68 29.83 6.53
N VAL A 437 19.60 29.17 6.13
CA VAL A 437 18.93 29.44 4.84
C VAL A 437 18.37 30.86 4.80
N ILE A 438 17.78 31.34 5.90
CA ILE A 438 17.33 32.73 6.02
C ILE A 438 18.51 33.69 5.84
N ASP A 439 19.63 33.45 6.53
CA ASP A 439 20.82 34.30 6.46
C ASP A 439 21.38 34.37 5.02
N VAL A 440 21.44 33.22 4.33
CA VAL A 440 21.83 33.13 2.91
C VAL A 440 20.83 33.86 2.01
N THR A 441 19.54 33.75 2.29
CA THR A 441 18.48 34.45 1.54
C THR A 441 18.64 35.97 1.64
N HIS A 442 18.96 36.50 2.82
CA HIS A 442 19.21 37.94 3.00
C HIS A 442 20.48 38.42 2.27
N LYS A 443 21.52 37.57 2.18
CA LYS A 443 22.68 37.85 1.33
C LYS A 443 22.29 37.89 -0.15
N LEU A 444 21.52 36.91 -0.63
CA LEU A 444 21.05 36.83 -2.01
C LEU A 444 20.19 38.03 -2.39
N LYS A 445 19.26 38.46 -1.52
CA LYS A 445 18.34 39.58 -1.76
C LYS A 445 19.06 40.84 -2.28
N LYS A 446 20.29 41.10 -1.82
CA LYS A 446 21.09 42.27 -2.23
C LYS A 446 21.45 42.31 -3.72
N HIS A 447 21.38 41.17 -4.39
CA HIS A 447 21.70 41.00 -5.80
C HIS A 447 20.46 41.02 -6.70
N PHE A 448 19.25 41.12 -6.13
CA PHE A 448 17.99 41.02 -6.86
C PHE A 448 17.08 42.22 -6.62
N SER A 449 16.18 42.48 -7.56
CA SER A 449 15.26 43.62 -7.51
C SER A 449 14.00 43.28 -6.69
N VAL A 450 14.16 43.07 -5.39
CA VAL A 450 13.07 42.72 -4.47
C VAL A 450 12.66 43.93 -3.62
N LYS A 451 11.41 44.39 -3.77
CA LYS A 451 10.84 45.49 -2.98
C LYS A 451 10.12 45.03 -1.72
N ASP A 452 9.55 43.82 -1.75
CA ASP A 452 8.79 43.22 -0.66
C ASP A 452 9.66 42.20 0.12
N LYS A 453 9.02 41.40 0.98
CA LYS A 453 9.67 40.25 1.62
C LYS A 453 10.08 39.20 0.57
N VAL A 454 11.21 38.53 0.81
CA VAL A 454 11.62 37.37 0.01
C VAL A 454 10.96 36.12 0.58
N TYR A 455 10.27 35.35 -0.26
CA TYR A 455 9.69 34.09 0.20
C TYR A 455 10.73 32.97 0.26
N ILE A 456 10.68 32.19 1.33
CA ILE A 456 11.46 30.96 1.52
C ILE A 456 10.48 29.79 1.57
N ILE A 457 10.51 28.94 0.55
CA ILE A 457 9.72 27.71 0.48
C ILE A 457 10.42 26.64 1.29
N SER A 458 9.68 25.94 2.15
CA SER A 458 10.26 24.91 3.01
C SER A 458 9.33 23.72 3.21
N HIS A 459 9.90 22.53 3.09
CA HIS A 459 9.32 21.29 3.63
C HIS A 459 9.65 21.20 5.11
N VAL A 460 8.65 21.35 5.96
CA VAL A 460 8.85 21.53 7.40
C VAL A 460 9.01 20.23 8.20
N GLY A 461 9.02 19.09 7.52
CA GLY A 461 9.21 17.76 8.07
C GLY A 461 7.94 17.05 8.51
N GLY A 462 7.97 16.33 9.63
CA GLY A 462 6.84 15.48 10.04
C GLY A 462 6.73 14.17 9.28
N PHE A 463 7.87 13.60 8.89
CA PHE A 463 7.96 12.30 8.23
C PHE A 463 8.13 11.13 9.23
N SER A 464 7.59 9.97 8.86
CA SER A 464 7.76 8.70 9.57
C SER A 464 8.15 7.58 8.60
N ILE A 465 8.82 6.54 9.12
CA ILE A 465 9.42 5.48 8.30
C ILE A 465 8.41 4.38 8.00
N ASP A 466 7.91 3.72 9.03
CA ASP A 466 7.16 2.46 8.87
C ASP A 466 5.64 2.65 8.85
N GLU A 467 5.14 3.67 9.57
CA GLU A 467 3.71 3.91 9.75
C GLU A 467 3.37 5.41 9.82
N PRO A 468 2.15 5.82 9.43
CA PRO A 468 1.70 7.20 9.59
C PRO A 468 1.51 7.56 11.07
N VAL A 469 1.79 8.81 11.43
CA VAL A 469 1.59 9.33 12.78
C VAL A 469 0.11 9.68 12.98
N LEU A 470 -0.56 8.98 13.90
CA LEU A 470 -1.98 9.22 14.21
C LEU A 470 -2.19 10.54 14.98
N ALA A 471 -1.31 10.86 15.94
CA ALA A 471 -1.44 12.04 16.80
C ALA A 471 -0.77 13.29 16.19
N ARG A 472 -1.28 13.76 15.03
CA ARG A 472 -0.70 14.87 14.24
C ARG A 472 -0.70 16.22 14.95
N GLU A 473 -1.60 16.45 15.91
CA GLU A 473 -1.67 17.71 16.64
C GLU A 473 -0.36 18.10 17.33
N LYS A 474 0.39 17.09 17.83
CA LYS A 474 1.70 17.34 18.47
C LYS A 474 2.73 17.83 17.46
N LEU A 475 2.69 17.33 16.21
CA LEU A 475 3.59 17.75 15.14
C LEU A 475 3.34 19.22 14.76
N TYR A 476 2.07 19.62 14.61
CA TYR A 476 1.73 21.03 14.34
C TYR A 476 2.09 21.97 15.49
N LYS A 477 1.96 21.53 16.76
CA LYS A 477 2.43 22.32 17.92
C LYS A 477 3.95 22.52 17.91
N ASN A 478 4.70 21.47 17.57
CA ASN A 478 6.16 21.56 17.43
C ASN A 478 6.55 22.51 16.28
N LEU A 479 5.84 22.41 15.15
CA LEU A 479 6.05 23.31 14.02
C LEU A 479 5.84 24.78 14.41
N GLU A 480 4.73 25.08 15.11
CA GLU A 480 4.46 26.44 15.58
C GLU A 480 5.56 26.96 16.53
N ALA A 481 6.07 26.11 17.42
CA ALA A 481 7.18 26.47 18.30
C ALA A 481 8.46 26.76 17.49
N SER A 482 8.84 25.86 16.59
CA SER A 482 10.02 26.00 15.74
C SER A 482 9.99 27.27 14.89
N LEU A 483 8.84 27.61 14.31
CA LEU A 483 8.70 28.83 13.50
C LEU A 483 8.78 30.13 14.31
N LYS A 484 8.49 30.10 15.61
CA LYS A 484 8.68 31.26 16.50
C LYS A 484 10.13 31.46 16.93
N GLU A 485 10.97 30.44 16.79
CA GLU A 485 12.40 30.50 17.11
C GLU A 485 13.24 31.10 15.97
N LEU A 486 12.66 31.26 14.77
CA LEU A 486 13.35 31.78 13.57
C LEU A 486 13.23 33.31 13.48
N ASP A 487 14.33 33.97 13.14
CA ASP A 487 14.35 35.38 12.79
C ASP A 487 14.27 35.54 11.26
N GLU A 488 13.06 35.79 10.77
CA GLU A 488 12.80 35.93 9.33
C GLU A 488 13.16 37.31 8.79
N GLY A 489 13.16 38.36 9.63
CA GLY A 489 13.38 39.75 9.20
C GLY A 489 12.67 40.11 7.90
N ASP A 490 13.47 40.28 6.85
CA ASP A 490 13.10 40.69 5.49
C ASP A 490 12.66 39.55 4.56
N SER A 491 12.53 38.34 5.09
CA SER A 491 11.94 37.18 4.41
C SER A 491 10.65 36.72 5.09
N GLU A 492 9.98 35.76 4.46
CA GLU A 492 8.84 35.05 5.03
C GLU A 492 8.91 33.58 4.62
N ILE A 493 8.85 32.68 5.61
CA ILE A 493 8.77 31.25 5.33
C ILE A 493 7.35 30.90 4.90
N ILE A 494 7.23 30.37 3.69
CA ILE A 494 5.98 29.81 3.17
C ILE A 494 6.09 28.29 3.11
N ILE A 495 5.13 27.61 3.73
CA ILE A 495 5.18 26.16 3.89
C ILE A 495 4.60 25.51 2.64
N GLU A 496 5.30 24.54 2.06
CA GLU A 496 4.78 23.82 0.91
C GLU A 496 3.76 22.74 1.33
N ASN A 497 2.68 22.57 0.57
CA ASN A 497 1.80 21.41 0.74
C ASN A 497 2.47 20.14 0.23
N MET A 498 2.29 19.04 0.95
CA MET A 498 3.09 17.84 0.75
C MET A 498 2.23 16.65 0.29
N PRO A 499 2.80 15.72 -0.50
CA PRO A 499 2.14 14.46 -0.82
C PRO A 499 2.15 13.53 0.40
N PRO A 500 1.26 12.53 0.47
CA PRO A 500 1.23 11.58 1.60
C PRO A 500 2.47 10.68 1.66
N PHE A 501 3.11 10.45 0.52
CA PHE A 501 4.23 9.51 0.38
C PHE A 501 5.42 10.10 -0.41
N PRO A 502 6.10 11.13 0.11
CA PRO A 502 7.26 11.71 -0.55
C PRO A 502 8.42 10.72 -0.60
N TRP A 503 9.29 10.93 -1.59
CA TRP A 503 10.52 10.17 -1.75
C TRP A 503 11.68 10.93 -1.13
N LEU A 504 12.33 10.34 -0.12
CA LEU A 504 13.46 10.91 0.61
C LEU A 504 14.57 9.85 0.70
N PHE A 505 15.76 10.15 0.17
CA PHE A 505 16.95 9.26 0.18
C PHE A 505 16.74 7.87 -0.41
N GLY A 506 16.22 7.76 -1.63
CA GLY A 506 16.11 6.43 -2.24
C GLY A 506 14.93 5.60 -1.72
N GLY A 507 14.12 6.13 -0.80
CA GLY A 507 13.02 5.43 -0.15
C GLY A 507 11.78 6.30 0.01
N GLN A 508 10.62 5.64 0.00
CA GLN A 508 9.35 6.28 0.29
C GLN A 508 9.17 6.43 1.81
N ARG A 509 8.67 7.59 2.27
CA ARG A 509 8.33 7.85 3.67
C ARG A 509 6.85 8.22 3.78
N TYR A 510 6.28 8.15 4.98
CA TYR A 510 4.98 8.74 5.27
C TYR A 510 5.16 10.21 5.63
N HIS A 511 4.33 11.10 5.09
CA HIS A 511 4.30 12.51 5.48
C HIS A 511 3.01 12.85 6.21
N ASN A 512 3.13 13.56 7.33
CA ASN A 512 2.03 13.65 8.30
C ASN A 512 1.53 15.08 8.57
N VAL A 513 2.16 16.11 7.98
CA VAL A 513 1.77 17.52 8.14
C VAL A 513 1.66 18.18 6.77
N PHE A 514 0.80 19.20 6.65
CA PHE A 514 0.58 19.93 5.40
C PHE A 514 0.17 19.04 4.20
N VAL A 515 -0.49 17.90 4.47
CA VAL A 515 -1.02 16.99 3.45
C VAL A 515 -2.52 17.21 3.20
N LEU A 516 -3.30 17.46 4.25
CA LEU A 516 -4.76 17.60 4.17
C LEU A 516 -5.18 19.08 4.13
N PRO A 517 -6.18 19.45 3.31
CA PRO A 517 -6.54 20.85 3.09
C PRO A 517 -7.12 21.54 4.32
N ASP A 518 -7.84 20.81 5.18
CA ASP A 518 -8.40 21.37 6.41
C ASP A 518 -7.29 21.69 7.42
N GLU A 519 -6.34 20.77 7.61
CA GLU A 519 -5.19 20.99 8.51
C GLU A 519 -4.34 22.18 8.04
N ILE A 520 -4.09 22.30 6.73
CA ILE A 520 -3.37 23.45 6.13
C ILE A 520 -4.15 24.75 6.40
N SER A 521 -5.45 24.77 6.10
CA SER A 521 -6.30 25.95 6.27
C SER A 521 -6.32 26.41 7.73
N ASP A 522 -6.48 25.49 8.67
CA ASP A 522 -6.56 25.81 10.09
C ASP A 522 -5.23 26.29 10.66
N PHE A 523 -4.12 25.69 10.25
CA PHE A 523 -2.79 26.19 10.61
C PHE A 523 -2.55 27.61 10.07
N CYS A 524 -2.90 27.88 8.81
CA CYS A 524 -2.72 29.19 8.19
C CYS A 524 -3.61 30.27 8.85
N LYS A 525 -4.89 29.95 9.16
CA LYS A 525 -5.77 30.86 9.91
C LYS A 525 -5.20 31.21 11.27
N LYS A 526 -4.66 30.21 11.98
CA LYS A 526 -4.14 30.38 13.34
C LYS A 526 -2.86 31.21 13.38
N THR A 527 -1.96 30.97 12.42
CA THR A 527 -0.60 31.53 12.45
C THR A 527 -0.41 32.74 11.54
N GLY A 528 -1.35 32.99 10.62
CA GLY A 528 -1.22 34.00 9.56
C GLY A 528 -0.27 33.60 8.43
N ARG A 529 0.33 32.40 8.49
CA ARG A 529 1.31 31.93 7.51
C ARG A 529 0.69 31.71 6.13
N LYS A 530 1.50 31.95 5.10
CA LYS A 530 1.20 31.64 3.71
C LYS A 530 1.82 30.30 3.31
N ILE A 531 1.39 29.80 2.16
CA ILE A 531 1.88 28.53 1.60
C ILE A 531 2.45 28.70 0.19
N CYS A 532 3.41 27.83 -0.13
CA CYS A 532 3.66 27.44 -1.52
C CYS A 532 2.64 26.35 -1.86
N PHE A 533 1.88 26.56 -2.94
CA PHE A 533 0.95 25.55 -3.43
C PHE A 533 1.57 24.78 -4.60
N ASP A 534 2.04 23.57 -4.31
CA ASP A 534 2.48 22.61 -5.32
C ASP A 534 1.29 21.79 -5.83
N THR A 535 1.02 21.95 -7.12
CA THR A 535 -0.12 21.31 -7.78
C THR A 535 0.01 19.78 -7.82
N SER A 536 1.23 19.25 -7.99
CA SER A 536 1.50 17.82 -8.08
C SER A 536 1.33 17.14 -6.72
N HIS A 537 1.85 17.76 -5.66
CA HIS A 537 1.66 17.31 -4.28
C HIS A 537 0.17 17.29 -3.90
N ALA A 538 -0.57 18.33 -4.27
CA ALA A 538 -2.01 18.40 -4.02
C ALA A 538 -2.77 17.29 -4.75
N VAL A 539 -2.44 17.01 -6.01
CA VAL A 539 -3.04 15.90 -6.79
C VAL A 539 -2.75 14.55 -6.16
N LEU A 540 -1.52 14.30 -5.70
CA LEU A 540 -1.14 13.04 -5.03
C LEU A 540 -1.90 12.85 -3.71
N ALA A 541 -2.01 13.91 -2.89
CA ALA A 541 -2.81 13.88 -1.67
C ALA A 541 -4.30 13.65 -1.95
N CYS A 542 -4.87 14.39 -2.90
CA CYS A 542 -6.26 14.24 -3.33
C CYS A 542 -6.57 12.81 -3.82
N SER A 543 -5.67 12.23 -4.62
CA SER A 543 -5.83 10.88 -5.18
C SER A 543 -5.82 9.80 -4.10
N HIS A 544 -4.96 9.96 -3.08
CA HIS A 544 -4.86 9.04 -1.96
C HIS A 544 -6.07 9.13 -1.02
N PHE A 545 -6.42 10.34 -0.58
CA PHE A 545 -7.51 10.57 0.37
C PHE A 545 -8.90 10.69 -0.27
N LYS A 546 -8.99 10.53 -1.61
CA LYS A 546 -10.24 10.67 -2.38
C LYS A 546 -10.93 12.03 -2.21
N ILE A 547 -10.11 13.08 -2.14
CA ILE A 547 -10.57 14.47 -2.04
C ILE A 547 -10.57 15.08 -3.45
N SER A 548 -11.54 15.95 -3.75
CA SER A 548 -11.52 16.71 -5.00
C SER A 548 -10.41 17.76 -4.99
N LEU A 549 -9.61 17.85 -6.06
CA LEU A 549 -8.61 18.92 -6.19
C LEU A 549 -9.24 20.32 -6.12
N ALA A 550 -10.46 20.48 -6.65
CA ALA A 550 -11.19 21.74 -6.57
C ALA A 550 -11.58 22.09 -5.13
N GLU A 551 -11.97 21.10 -4.33
CA GLU A 551 -12.26 21.29 -2.90
C GLU A 551 -11.00 21.65 -2.12
N PHE A 552 -9.92 20.88 -2.33
CA PHE A 552 -8.61 21.13 -1.73
C PHE A 552 -8.18 22.57 -2.02
N THR A 553 -8.16 22.95 -3.30
CA THR A 553 -7.74 24.27 -3.76
C THR A 553 -8.63 25.36 -3.16
N LYS A 554 -9.95 25.18 -3.11
CA LYS A 554 -10.87 26.17 -2.53
C LYS A 554 -10.55 26.47 -1.06
N LYS A 555 -10.18 25.44 -0.28
CA LYS A 555 -9.87 25.57 1.16
C LYS A 555 -8.54 26.28 1.41
N VAL A 556 -7.54 26.06 0.56
CA VAL A 556 -6.18 26.60 0.77
C VAL A 556 -5.89 27.88 -0.04
N LYS A 557 -6.65 28.17 -1.10
CA LYS A 557 -6.50 29.34 -1.98
C LYS A 557 -6.26 30.67 -1.24
N PRO A 558 -6.95 31.00 -0.13
CA PRO A 558 -6.73 32.28 0.57
C PRO A 558 -5.32 32.47 1.14
N TYR A 559 -4.56 31.38 1.30
CA TYR A 559 -3.23 31.38 1.92
C TYR A 559 -2.09 31.18 0.91
N ILE A 560 -2.39 30.97 -0.36
CA ILE A 560 -1.37 30.75 -1.40
C ILE A 560 -0.60 32.05 -1.65
N ALA A 561 0.71 32.03 -1.46
CA ALA A 561 1.63 33.11 -1.85
C ALA A 561 2.44 32.76 -3.11
N HIS A 562 2.71 31.47 -3.34
CA HIS A 562 3.51 30.97 -4.46
C HIS A 562 2.88 29.71 -5.07
N LEU A 563 3.12 29.47 -6.36
CA LEU A 563 2.60 28.31 -7.08
C LEU A 563 3.74 27.53 -7.71
N HIS A 564 3.88 26.26 -7.34
CA HIS A 564 4.66 25.30 -8.13
C HIS A 564 3.75 24.58 -9.10
N ILE A 565 4.11 24.68 -10.37
CA ILE A 565 3.44 24.01 -11.48
C ILE A 565 4.51 23.15 -12.15
N ALA A 566 4.49 21.85 -11.87
CA ALA A 566 5.30 20.91 -12.63
C ALA A 566 4.62 20.61 -13.97
N ASP A 567 5.42 20.47 -15.03
CA ASP A 567 4.99 19.78 -16.23
C ASP A 567 4.88 18.28 -15.90
N GLY A 568 3.64 17.80 -15.78
CA GLY A 568 3.36 16.41 -15.40
C GLY A 568 3.87 15.38 -16.39
#